data_AF-A0A7W9AGP6-F1
#
_entry.id   AF-A0A7W9AGP6-F1
#
_cell.length_a   1.000
_cell.length_b   1.000
_cell.length_c   1.000
_cell.angle_alpha   90.00
_cell.angle_beta   90.00
_cell.angle_gamma   90.00
#
_symmetry.space_group_name_H-M   'P 1'
#
loop_
_entity.id
_entity.type
_entity.pdbx_description
1 polymer ?
#
loop_
_entity_poly.entity_id
_entity_poly.type
_entity_poly.pdbx_seq_one_letter_code
_entity_poly.pdbx_strand_id
1 'polypeptide(L)'
;MNTEEIADLRRWFDASGGIADGRPFLGDRRLDAMVEVMLEMAAQLWVLRRRNTVLESALAAAGTLAADTVEQHQLSPEATATLRTERADFVATIFRSLAELPIDPTPKEA
;
A
#
# COMPACT_ATOMS: atom_id res chain seq x y z
N MET A 1 5.56 9.83 -0.96
CA MET A 1 6.11 9.45 0.36
C MET A 1 7.31 10.35 0.58
N ASN A 2 7.39 11.07 1.71
CA ASN A 2 8.63 11.75 2.09
C ASN A 2 9.70 10.66 2.31
N THR A 3 10.93 10.87 1.84
CA THR A 3 12.09 10.00 2.07
C THR A 3 12.25 9.59 3.55
N GLU A 4 11.89 10.45 4.50
CA GLU A 4 11.87 10.13 5.93
C GLU A 4 10.83 9.10 6.33
N GLU A 5 9.61 9.14 5.77
CA GLU A 5 8.54 8.20 6.10
C GLU A 5 8.85 6.80 5.55
N ILE A 6 9.48 6.73 4.36
CA ILE A 6 10.02 5.47 3.81
C ILE A 6 11.09 4.91 4.74
N ALA A 7 11.98 5.78 5.22
CA ALA A 7 13.06 5.39 6.09
C ALA A 7 12.55 4.94 7.47
N ASP A 8 11.47 5.54 7.99
CA ASP A 8 10.84 5.12 9.25
C ASP A 8 10.13 3.78 9.14
N LEU A 9 9.41 3.52 8.04
CA LEU A 9 8.82 2.20 7.80
C LEU A 9 9.90 1.13 7.68
N ARG A 10 10.97 1.41 6.94
CA ARG A 10 12.10 0.50 6.78
C ARG A 10 12.84 0.27 8.10
N ARG A 11 13.05 1.32 8.90
CA ARG A 11 13.58 1.22 10.26
C ARG A 11 12.69 0.39 11.17
N TRP A 12 11.37 0.54 11.09
CA TRP A 12 10.44 -0.28 11.86
C TRP A 12 10.50 -1.75 11.44
N PHE A 13 10.58 -2.05 10.13
CA PHE A 13 10.76 -3.41 9.62
C PHE A 13 12.10 -4.04 10.06
N ASP A 14 13.19 -3.27 9.98
CA ASP A 14 14.51 -3.71 10.40
C ASP A 14 14.59 -3.88 11.93
N ALA A 15 13.97 -2.98 12.71
CA ALA A 15 13.93 -3.02 14.18
C ALA A 15 12.94 -4.04 14.75
N SER A 16 11.90 -4.40 13.99
CA SER A 16 11.06 -5.57 14.29
C SER A 16 11.80 -6.89 14.00
N GLY A 17 13.03 -6.79 13.47
CA GLY A 17 13.95 -7.90 13.20
C GLY A 17 13.67 -8.59 11.87
N GLY A 18 12.71 -8.12 11.09
CA GLY A 18 11.96 -9.01 10.21
C GLY A 18 11.57 -10.28 10.98
N ILE A 19 11.37 -11.37 10.27
CA ILE A 19 11.23 -12.66 10.91
C ILE A 19 12.62 -13.11 11.34
N ALA A 20 13.01 -12.71 12.56
CA ALA A 20 14.38 -12.42 12.98
C ALA A 20 15.35 -13.60 13.11
N ASP A 21 14.97 -14.81 12.70
CA ASP A 21 15.82 -15.99 12.70
C ASP A 21 15.97 -16.64 11.31
N GLY A 22 15.43 -16.00 10.26
CA GLY A 22 15.41 -16.55 8.91
C GLY A 22 14.46 -17.75 8.76
N ARG A 23 13.66 -18.08 9.78
CA ARG A 23 12.55 -19.02 9.66
C ARG A 23 11.32 -18.27 9.21
N PRO A 24 10.31 -18.95 8.66
CA PRO A 24 9.07 -18.29 8.30
C PRO A 24 8.20 -18.05 9.55
N PHE A 25 7.59 -16.87 9.67
CA PHE A 25 6.77 -16.43 10.81
C PHE A 25 5.44 -17.17 10.82
N LEU A 26 4.85 -17.35 9.64
CA LEU A 26 3.66 -18.16 9.42
C LEU A 26 3.98 -19.61 9.04
N GLY A 27 5.24 -20.05 9.18
CA GLY A 27 5.68 -21.39 8.80
C GLY A 27 5.84 -21.60 7.28
N ASP A 28 5.44 -20.64 6.44
CA ASP A 28 5.67 -20.60 4.99
C ASP A 28 6.16 -19.21 4.56
N ARG A 29 7.32 -19.15 3.88
CA ARG A 29 7.91 -17.89 3.42
C ARG A 29 7.04 -17.15 2.40
N ARG A 30 6.19 -17.85 1.66
CA ARG A 30 5.24 -17.23 0.71
C ARG A 30 4.14 -16.48 1.46
N LEU A 31 3.65 -17.04 2.58
CA LEU A 31 2.67 -16.38 3.43
C LEU A 31 3.28 -15.16 4.11
N ASP A 32 4.53 -15.25 4.53
CA ASP A 32 5.25 -14.12 5.13
C ASP A 32 5.48 -12.98 4.13
N ALA A 33 5.92 -13.29 2.91
CA ALA A 33 6.07 -12.30 1.85
C ALA A 33 4.72 -11.63 1.51
N MET A 34 3.62 -12.38 1.54
CA MET A 34 2.28 -11.81 1.37
C MET A 34 1.92 -10.86 2.53
N VAL A 35 2.24 -11.22 3.77
CA VAL A 35 2.04 -10.34 4.93
C VAL A 35 2.86 -9.07 4.82
N GLU A 36 4.12 -9.17 4.38
CA GLU A 36 4.99 -8.01 4.18
C GLU A 36 4.40 -7.05 3.14
N VAL A 37 3.93 -7.58 2.00
CA VAL A 37 3.22 -6.78 0.98
C VAL A 37 1.96 -6.13 1.54
N MET A 38 1.15 -6.86 2.33
CA MET A 38 -0.05 -6.30 2.94
C MET A 38 0.27 -5.19 3.95
N LEU A 39 1.32 -5.35 4.75
CA LEU A 39 1.78 -4.34 5.70
C LEU A 39 2.27 -3.08 4.98
N GLU A 40 3.04 -3.23 3.90
CA GLU A 40 3.49 -2.10 3.07
C GLU A 40 2.29 -1.38 2.44
N MET A 41 1.30 -2.12 1.91
CA MET A 41 0.07 -1.52 1.39
C MET A 41 -0.71 -0.76 2.47
N ALA A 42 -0.82 -1.32 3.68
CA ALA A 42 -1.47 -0.65 4.81
C ALA A 42 -0.75 0.64 5.22
N ALA A 43 0.59 0.62 5.20
CA ALA A 43 1.41 1.81 5.47
C ALA A 43 1.19 2.91 4.42
N GLN A 44 1.17 2.55 3.13
CA GLN A 44 0.89 3.49 2.05
C GLN A 44 -0.53 4.08 2.14
N LEU A 45 -1.52 3.25 2.50
CA LEU A 45 -2.89 3.72 2.75
C LEU A 45 -2.94 4.72 3.91
N TRP A 46 -2.19 4.48 4.98
CA TRP A 46 -2.11 5.41 6.11
C TRP A 46 -1.51 6.76 5.70
N VAL A 47 -0.43 6.76 4.90
CA VAL A 47 0.17 7.98 4.36
C VAL A 47 -0.83 8.76 3.51
N LEU A 48 -1.58 8.07 2.63
CA LEU A 48 -2.60 8.71 1.80
C LEU A 48 -3.73 9.30 2.66
N ARG A 49 -4.22 8.55 3.66
CA ARG A 49 -5.23 9.04 4.61
C ARG A 49 -4.76 10.31 5.31
N ARG A 50 -3.52 10.33 5.82
CA ARG A 50 -2.93 11.50 6.48
C ARG A 50 -2.90 12.70 5.53
N ARG A 51 -2.46 12.51 4.28
CA ARG A 51 -2.42 13.58 3.28
C ARG A 51 -3.80 14.13 2.96
N ASN A 52 -4.81 13.28 2.82
CA ASN A 52 -6.19 13.71 2.59
C ASN A 52 -6.71 14.53 3.77
N THR A 53 -6.51 14.07 5.01
CA THR A 53 -6.90 14.84 6.21
C THR A 53 -6.24 16.22 6.26
N VAL A 54 -4.96 16.33 5.89
CA VAL A 54 -4.26 17.62 5.81
C VAL A 54 -4.85 18.51 4.72
N LEU A 55 -5.13 17.96 3.53
CA LEU A 55 -5.73 18.71 2.42
C LEU A 55 -7.13 19.21 2.76
N GLU A 56 -7.98 18.35 3.32
CA GLU A 56 -9.33 18.70 3.78
C GLU A 56 -9.29 19.81 4.82
N SER A 57 -8.41 19.68 5.84
CA SER A 57 -8.25 20.70 6.87
C SER A 57 -7.75 22.03 6.29
N ALA A 58 -6.81 22.00 5.35
CA ALA A 58 -6.26 23.21 4.72
C ALA A 58 -7.30 23.93 3.84
N LEU A 59 -8.08 23.17 3.06
CA LEU A 59 -9.13 23.71 2.20
C LEU A 59 -10.30 24.26 3.01
N ALA A 60 -10.67 23.60 4.11
CA ALA A 60 -11.68 24.09 5.04
C ALA A 60 -11.23 25.37 5.74
N ALA A 61 -9.97 25.44 6.21
CA ALA A 61 -9.42 26.65 6.81
C ALA A 61 -9.36 27.83 5.83
N ALA A 62 -9.16 27.56 4.54
CA ALA A 62 -9.20 28.56 3.48
C ALA A 62 -10.62 28.96 3.05
N GLY A 63 -11.66 28.28 3.56
CA GLY A 63 -13.06 28.49 3.16
C GLY A 63 -13.42 27.97 1.77
N THR A 64 -12.56 27.14 1.16
CA THR A 64 -12.73 26.60 -0.20
C THR A 64 -13.62 25.36 -0.23
N LEU A 65 -13.69 24.61 0.88
CA LEU A 65 -14.42 23.35 0.99
C LEU A 65 -15.12 23.26 2.35
N ALA A 66 -16.39 22.87 2.38
CA ALA A 66 -17.08 22.59 3.64
C ALA A 66 -16.66 21.21 4.18
N ALA A 67 -16.69 21.03 5.50
CA ALA A 67 -16.16 19.84 6.17
C ALA A 67 -16.86 18.52 5.79
N ASP A 68 -18.05 18.57 5.21
CA ASP A 68 -18.87 17.43 4.80
C ASP A 68 -18.92 17.24 3.27
N THR A 69 -18.22 18.10 2.51
CA THR A 69 -18.30 18.10 1.05
C THR A 69 -17.74 16.80 0.47
N VAL A 70 -16.67 16.25 1.05
CA VAL A 70 -16.03 15.02 0.54
C VAL A 70 -16.97 13.82 0.69
N GLU A 71 -17.64 13.71 1.83
CA GLU A 71 -18.56 12.63 2.19
C GLU A 71 -19.85 12.66 1.36
N GLN A 72 -20.29 13.86 1.00
CA GLN A 72 -21.49 14.07 0.17
C GLN A 72 -21.18 14.03 -1.33
N HIS A 73 -19.91 14.14 -1.73
CA HIS A 73 -19.54 14.20 -3.12
C HIS A 73 -19.85 12.88 -3.83
N GLN A 74 -20.67 12.97 -4.87
CA GLN A 74 -20.93 11.85 -5.77
C GLN A 74 -20.14 12.04 -7.05
N LEU A 75 -19.30 11.06 -7.37
CA LEU A 75 -18.58 11.03 -8.63
C LEU A 75 -19.55 10.85 -9.80
N SER A 76 -19.26 11.50 -10.92
CA SER A 76 -19.99 11.24 -12.16
C SER A 76 -19.76 9.79 -12.61
N PRO A 77 -20.64 9.22 -13.45
CA PRO A 77 -20.42 7.90 -14.03
C PRO A 77 -19.09 7.80 -14.79
N GLU A 78 -18.72 8.87 -15.50
CA GLU A 78 -17.45 8.97 -16.22
C GLU A 78 -16.24 8.95 -15.28
N ALA A 79 -16.25 9.79 -14.24
CA ALA A 79 -15.17 9.81 -13.25
C ALA A 79 -15.04 8.47 -12.52
N THR A 80 -16.16 7.82 -12.22
CA THR A 80 -16.19 6.48 -11.62
C THR A 80 -15.54 5.43 -12.53
N ALA A 81 -15.79 5.51 -13.84
CA ALA A 81 -15.19 4.59 -14.81
C ALA A 81 -13.67 4.81 -14.91
N THR A 82 -13.21 6.06 -14.95
CA THR A 82 -11.77 6.39 -14.94
C THR A 82 -11.07 5.83 -13.71
N LEU A 83 -11.62 6.07 -12.52
CA LEU A 83 -11.06 5.56 -11.26
C LEU A 83 -11.04 4.02 -11.20
N ARG A 84 -11.99 3.34 -11.83
CA ARG A 84 -11.98 1.88 -11.92
C ARG A 84 -10.81 1.37 -12.77
N THR A 85 -10.50 2.04 -13.87
CA THR A 85 -9.35 1.71 -14.72
C THR A 85 -8.05 1.96 -13.98
N GLU A 86 -7.90 3.14 -13.37
CA GLU A 86 -6.70 3.47 -12.58
C GLU A 86 -6.48 2.47 -11.43
N ARG A 87 -7.56 2.04 -10.76
CA ARG A 87 -7.49 1.00 -9.73
C ARG A 87 -6.99 -0.33 -10.30
N ALA A 88 -7.46 -0.74 -11.47
CA ALA A 88 -7.02 -1.97 -12.11
C ALA A 88 -5.52 -1.94 -12.43
N ASP A 89 -5.03 -0.82 -12.95
CA ASP A 89 -3.61 -0.61 -13.28
C ASP A 89 -2.72 -0.57 -12.02
N PHE A 90 -3.22 0.07 -10.96
CA PHE A 90 -2.54 0.10 -9.66
C PHE A 90 -2.40 -1.30 -9.06
N VAL A 91 -3.50 -2.08 -9.04
CA VAL A 91 -3.48 -3.47 -8.57
C VAL A 91 -2.53 -4.31 -9.43
N ALA A 92 -2.57 -4.19 -10.75
CA ALA A 92 -1.66 -4.92 -11.64
C ALA A 92 -0.18 -4.59 -11.36
N THR A 93 0.12 -3.34 -10.99
CA THR A 93 1.48 -2.91 -10.62
C THR A 93 1.95 -3.54 -9.31
N ILE A 94 1.08 -3.60 -8.28
CA ILE A 94 1.40 -4.25 -7.00
C ILE A 94 1.65 -5.74 -7.20
N PHE A 95 0.79 -6.42 -7.95
CA PHE A 95 0.87 -7.87 -8.13
C PHE A 95 1.94 -8.32 -9.14
N ARG A 96 2.52 -7.41 -9.92
CA ARG A 96 3.59 -7.73 -10.88
C ARG A 96 4.76 -8.44 -10.20
N SER A 97 5.20 -7.93 -9.05
CA SER A 97 6.32 -8.51 -8.30
C SER A 97 6.02 -9.93 -7.82
N LEU A 98 4.76 -10.24 -7.52
CA LEU A 98 4.32 -11.58 -7.13
C LEU A 98 4.19 -12.53 -8.34
N ALA A 99 3.76 -12.03 -9.49
CA ALA A 99 3.64 -12.80 -10.73
C ALA A 99 5.01 -13.22 -11.31
N GLU A 100 6.07 -12.46 -11.02
CA GLU A 100 7.44 -12.74 -11.44
C GLU A 100 8.17 -13.73 -10.52
N LEU A 101 7.57 -14.13 -9.40
CA LEU A 101 8.16 -15.12 -8.50
C LEU A 101 8.04 -16.54 -9.12
N PRO A 102 9.13 -17.32 -9.16
CA PRO A 102 9.10 -18.65 -9.76
C PRO A 102 8.11 -19.57 -9.04
N ILE A 103 7.25 -20.21 -9.85
CA ILE A 103 6.36 -21.28 -9.44
C ILE A 103 7.20 -22.56 -9.48
N ASP A 104 7.63 -23.01 -8.29
CA ASP A 104 8.45 -24.19 -7.95
C ASP A 104 9.99 -24.07 -7.93
N PRO A 105 10.65 -24.84 -7.02
CA PRO A 105 12.10 -24.86 -6.92
C PRO A 105 12.67 -25.54 -8.17
N THR A 106 13.72 -24.96 -8.74
CA THR A 106 14.55 -25.63 -9.74
C THR A 106 14.89 -27.05 -9.24
N PRO A 107 14.62 -28.10 -10.03
CA PRO A 107 15.04 -29.44 -9.67
C PRO A 107 16.54 -29.42 -9.39
N LYS A 108 16.96 -29.94 -8.23
CA LYS A 108 18.37 -30.18 -7.96
C LYS A 108 18.88 -31.11 -9.06
N GLU A 109 19.79 -30.61 -9.90
CA GLU A 109 20.50 -31.45 -10.87
C GLU A 109 21.11 -32.64 -10.12
N ALA A 110 20.74 -33.84 -10.54
CA ALA A 110 21.15 -35.12 -9.96
C ALA A 110 22.53 -35.54 -10.46
#